data_AF-A0A661ZAU0-F1
#
_entry.id   AF-A0A661ZAU0-F1
#
_cell.length_a   1.000
_cell.length_b   1.000
_cell.length_c   1.000
_cell.angle_alpha   90.00
_cell.angle_beta   90.00
_cell.angle_gamma   90.00
#
_symmetry.space_group_name_H-M   'P 1'
#
loop_
_entity.id
_entity.type
_entity.pdbx_description
1 polymer ?
#
loop_
_entity_poly.entity_id
_entity_poly.type
_entity_poly.pdbx_seq_one_letter_code
_entity_poly.pdbx_strand_id
1 'polypeptide(L)'
;MAKILGLDLGTNSIGWAVVDDDKKQILGTGIRIFPEGVVAKTIGTGDREVSKNAARRESRQSRRGFYRHRLRRIKLLETLIEFKMCPLTVEELRKWKKYDKTKGQAGKT
;
A
#
# COMPACT_ATOMS: atom_id res chain seq x y z
N MET A 1 27.18 0.70 -38.34
CA MET A 1 25.81 1.23 -38.17
C MET A 1 25.27 0.87 -36.79
N ALA A 2 25.71 1.61 -35.78
CA ALA A 2 25.12 1.55 -34.45
C ALA A 2 24.31 2.83 -34.22
N LYS A 3 23.01 2.69 -33.93
CA LYS A 3 22.19 3.79 -33.41
C LYS A 3 22.32 3.76 -31.89
N ILE A 4 22.76 4.85 -31.29
CA ILE A 4 22.97 4.97 -29.85
C ILE A 4 21.79 5.74 -29.26
N LEU A 5 21.18 5.20 -28.20
CA LEU A 5 20.17 5.87 -27.40
C LEU A 5 20.82 6.45 -26.14
N GLY A 6 20.87 7.77 -26.05
CA GLY A 6 21.21 8.50 -24.83
C GLY A 6 19.96 8.76 -24.00
N LEU A 7 20.04 8.53 -22.68
CA LEU A 7 18.98 8.81 -21.73
C LEU A 7 19.52 9.72 -20.62
N ASP A 8 18.78 10.80 -20.34
CA ASP A 8 19.00 11.68 -19.21
C ASP A 8 17.81 11.57 -18.25
N LEU A 9 18.06 11.09 -17.02
CA LEU A 9 17.02 10.75 -16.05
C LEU A 9 16.99 11.79 -14.91
N GLY A 10 16.03 12.71 -15.00
CA GLY A 10 15.69 13.62 -13.92
C GLY A 10 14.64 13.03 -12.98
N THR A 11 14.30 13.76 -11.91
CA THR A 11 13.26 13.34 -10.96
C THR A 11 11.87 13.26 -11.59
N ASN A 12 11.58 14.15 -12.55
CA ASN A 12 10.26 14.29 -13.22
C ASN A 12 10.36 14.34 -14.75
N SER A 13 11.54 14.03 -15.29
CA SER A 13 11.81 14.15 -16.72
C SER A 13 12.71 13.02 -17.19
N ILE A 14 12.45 12.57 -18.42
CA ILE A 14 13.34 11.67 -19.16
C ILE A 14 13.68 12.39 -20.47
N GLY A 15 14.89 12.93 -20.55
CA GLY A 15 15.47 13.37 -21.81
C GLY A 15 15.94 12.15 -22.59
N TRP A 16 15.71 12.12 -23.91
CA TRP A 16 16.23 11.08 -24.77
C TRP A 16 16.75 11.66 -26.08
N ALA A 17 17.82 11.07 -26.59
CA ALA A 17 18.34 11.37 -27.92
C ALA A 17 18.80 10.09 -28.59
N VAL A 18 18.51 9.95 -29.88
CA VAL A 18 19.04 8.88 -30.72
C VAL A 18 20.06 9.51 -31.66
N VAL A 19 21.29 9.01 -31.61
CA VAL A 19 22.39 9.48 -32.47
C VAL A 19 22.90 8.35 -33.36
N ASP A 20 23.28 8.71 -34.56
CA ASP A 20 24.04 7.87 -35.48
C ASP A 20 25.51 8.26 -35.35
N ASP A 21 26.29 7.39 -34.73
CA ASP A 21 27.69 7.68 -34.37
C ASP A 21 28.61 7.73 -35.60
N ASP A 22 28.28 6.97 -36.65
CA ASP A 22 29.05 6.92 -37.88
C ASP A 22 28.87 8.22 -38.68
N LYS A 23 27.64 8.74 -38.75
CA LYS A 23 27.29 9.97 -39.49
C LYS A 23 27.34 11.24 -38.63
N LYS A 24 27.65 11.12 -37.33
CA LYS A 24 27.64 12.22 -36.34
C LYS A 24 26.38 13.07 -36.40
N GLN A 25 25.22 12.42 -36.55
CA GLN A 25 23.92 13.08 -36.69
C GLN A 25 22.95 12.69 -35.57
N ILE A 26 22.08 13.62 -35.20
CA ILE A 26 20.95 13.36 -34.30
C ILE A 26 19.79 12.87 -35.14
N LEU A 27 19.36 11.63 -34.91
CA LEU A 27 18.19 11.03 -35.59
C LEU A 27 16.87 11.45 -34.94
N GLY A 28 16.91 11.78 -33.66
CA GLY A 28 15.74 12.22 -32.92
C GLY A 28 16.09 12.61 -31.50
N THR A 29 15.31 13.50 -30.92
CA THR A 29 15.45 13.93 -29.54
C THR A 29 14.08 14.29 -28.99
N GLY A 30 13.95 14.22 -27.67
CA GLY A 30 12.75 14.67 -26.99
C GLY A 30 12.91 14.63 -25.49
N ILE A 31 11.87 15.12 -24.83
CA ILE A 31 11.77 15.07 -23.38
C ILE A 31 10.39 14.55 -22.98
N ARG A 32 10.36 13.59 -22.07
CA ARG A 32 9.14 13.12 -21.44
C ARG A 32 9.07 13.70 -20.04
N ILE A 33 8.14 14.63 -19.84
CA ILE A 33 7.80 15.15 -18.51
C ILE A 33 6.68 14.29 -17.93
N PHE A 34 6.78 13.95 -16.65
CA PHE A 34 5.75 13.19 -15.93
C PHE A 34 5.52 13.77 -14.53
N PRO A 35 4.30 13.61 -13.97
CA PRO A 35 4.01 14.12 -12.64
C PRO A 35 4.85 13.44 -11.58
N GLU A 36 5.25 14.21 -10.57
CA GLU A 36 5.94 13.71 -9.39
C GLU A 36 5.25 12.52 -8.73
N GLY A 37 6.06 11.57 -8.25
CA GLY A 37 5.59 10.40 -7.50
C GLY A 37 5.10 10.72 -6.07
N VAL A 38 5.19 11.97 -5.65
CA VAL A 38 4.86 12.46 -4.31
C VAL A 38 3.52 13.20 -4.27
N VAL A 39 2.95 13.34 -3.08
CA VAL A 39 1.72 14.10 -2.87
C VAL A 39 2.03 15.59 -2.99
N ALA A 40 1.35 16.30 -3.89
CA ALA A 40 1.63 17.70 -4.19
C ALA A 40 1.59 18.62 -2.95
N LYS A 41 0.76 18.27 -1.96
CA LYS A 41 0.60 19.02 -0.71
C LYS A 41 1.81 18.93 0.24
N THR A 42 2.71 17.94 0.05
CA THR A 42 3.90 17.75 0.91
C THR A 42 5.20 18.28 0.28
N ILE A 43 5.13 18.90 -0.91
CA ILE A 43 6.30 19.44 -1.59
C ILE A 43 6.61 20.83 -1.00
N GLY A 44 7.84 21.04 -0.54
CA GLY A 44 8.31 22.35 -0.09
C GLY A 44 7.76 22.83 1.26
N THR A 45 6.98 22.02 1.97
CA THR A 45 6.40 22.37 3.29
C THR A 45 7.30 22.01 4.47
N GLY A 46 8.49 21.44 4.22
CA GLY A 46 9.40 20.96 5.27
C GLY A 46 8.99 19.63 5.91
N ASP A 47 7.79 19.13 5.60
CA ASP A 47 7.38 17.77 5.92
C ASP A 47 8.07 16.77 5.00
N ARG A 48 8.27 15.53 5.48
CA ARG A 48 8.82 14.46 4.64
C ARG A 48 7.93 14.26 3.42
N GLU A 49 8.53 14.24 2.23
CA GLU A 49 7.81 13.95 0.99
C GLU A 49 7.13 12.57 1.08
N VAL A 50 5.80 12.55 0.99
CA VAL A 50 5.02 11.32 1.10
C VAL A 50 4.68 10.81 -0.30
N SER A 51 5.02 9.55 -0.59
CA SER A 51 4.62 8.92 -1.85
C SER A 51 3.10 8.82 -1.95
N LYS A 52 2.54 8.91 -3.17
CA LYS A 52 1.10 8.70 -3.43
C LYS A 52 0.57 7.36 -2.91
N ASN A 53 1.44 6.35 -2.80
CA ASN A 53 1.09 5.00 -2.35
C ASN A 53 1.12 4.83 -0.82
N ALA A 54 1.61 5.80 -0.06
CA ALA A 54 1.76 5.69 1.40
C ALA A 54 0.39 5.49 2.08
N ALA A 55 -0.59 6.35 1.77
CA ALA A 55 -1.94 6.25 2.33
C ALA A 55 -2.61 4.89 2.03
N ARG A 56 -2.39 4.35 0.81
CA ARG A 56 -2.86 3.01 0.43
C ARG A 56 -2.18 1.92 1.25
N ARG A 57 -0.87 2.04 1.49
CA ARG A 57 -0.10 1.12 2.33
C ARG A 57 -0.59 1.15 3.77
N GLU A 58 -0.78 2.32 4.36
CA GLU A 58 -1.26 2.49 5.74
C GLU A 58 -2.64 1.88 5.92
N SER A 59 -3.59 2.24 5.05
CA SER A 59 -4.94 1.69 5.08
C SER A 59 -4.95 0.16 4.98
N ARG A 60 -4.08 -0.42 4.14
CA ARG A 60 -3.92 -1.87 4.02
C ARG A 60 -3.33 -2.49 5.29
N GLN A 61 -2.34 -1.85 5.92
CA GLN A 61 -1.75 -2.36 7.15
C GLN A 61 -2.74 -2.35 8.30
N SER A 62 -3.50 -1.27 8.47
CA SER A 62 -4.56 -1.18 9.50
C SER A 62 -5.58 -2.31 9.35
N ARG A 63 -6.11 -2.53 8.13
CA ARG A 63 -7.04 -3.63 7.86
C ARG A 63 -6.46 -5.01 8.21
N ARG A 64 -5.21 -5.26 7.83
CA ARG A 64 -4.51 -6.52 8.17
C ARG A 64 -4.32 -6.66 9.69
N GLY A 65 -3.97 -5.58 10.37
CA GLY A 65 -3.81 -5.52 11.82
C GLY A 65 -5.09 -5.91 12.54
N PHE A 66 -6.21 -5.25 12.20
CA PHE A 66 -7.52 -5.56 12.78
C PHE A 66 -7.96 -7.00 12.50
N TYR A 67 -7.81 -7.46 11.26
CA TYR A 67 -8.16 -8.84 10.90
C TYR A 67 -7.35 -9.86 11.70
N ARG A 68 -6.03 -9.67 11.78
CA ARG A 68 -5.13 -10.57 12.53
C ARG A 68 -5.40 -10.54 14.03
N HIS A 69 -5.66 -9.38 14.60
CA HIS A 69 -6.01 -9.25 16.02
C HIS A 69 -7.32 -9.99 16.33
N ARG A 70 -8.35 -9.83 15.48
CA ARG A 70 -9.61 -10.58 15.60
C ARG A 70 -9.38 -12.09 15.52
N LEU A 71 -8.61 -12.56 14.53
CA LEU A 71 -8.30 -13.98 14.38
C LEU A 71 -7.58 -14.55 15.61
N ARG A 72 -6.59 -13.84 16.16
CA ARG A 72 -5.88 -14.28 17.36
C ARG A 72 -6.80 -14.37 18.57
N ARG A 73 -7.68 -13.38 18.78
CA ARG A 73 -8.68 -13.42 19.86
C ARG A 73 -9.62 -14.61 19.73
N ILE A 74 -10.11 -14.90 18.53
CA ILE A 74 -10.96 -16.06 18.28
C ILE A 74 -10.23 -17.35 18.64
N LYS A 75 -9.01 -17.55 18.11
CA LYS A 75 -8.23 -18.76 18.39
C LYS A 75 -7.92 -18.92 19.88
N LEU A 76 -7.56 -17.84 20.56
CA LEU A 76 -7.32 -17.86 22.00
C LEU A 76 -8.56 -18.31 22.77
N LEU A 77 -9.74 -17.77 22.44
CA LEU A 77 -10.99 -18.16 23.08
C LEU A 77 -11.36 -19.62 22.77
N GLU A 78 -11.18 -20.07 21.52
CA GLU A 78 -11.37 -21.49 21.15
C GLU A 78 -10.52 -22.41 22.05
N THR A 79 -9.24 -22.10 22.23
CA THR A 79 -8.33 -22.86 23.10
C THR A 79 -8.74 -22.79 24.58
N LEU A 80 -9.10 -21.61 25.11
CA LEU A 80 -9.45 -21.49 26.52
C LEU A 80 -10.76 -22.22 26.86
N ILE A 81 -11.72 -22.27 25.94
CA ILE A 81 -12.96 -23.03 26.10
C ILE A 81 -12.67 -24.53 26.18
N GLU A 82 -11.78 -25.03 25.31
CA GLU A 82 -11.34 -26.43 25.30
C GLU A 82 -10.76 -26.87 26.65
N PHE A 83 -9.93 -26.02 27.26
CA PHE A 83 -9.34 -26.28 28.58
C PHE A 83 -10.25 -25.90 29.77
N LYS A 84 -11.52 -25.53 29.53
CA LYS A 84 -12.47 -25.08 30.57
C LYS A 84 -11.95 -23.88 31.40
N MET A 85 -11.10 -23.05 30.78
CA MET A 85 -10.53 -21.82 31.36
C MET A 85 -11.29 -20.56 30.92
N CYS A 86 -12.38 -20.71 30.17
CA CYS A 86 -13.25 -19.62 29.74
C CYS A 86 -14.71 -19.97 30.05
N PRO A 87 -15.49 -19.05 30.64
CA PRO A 87 -16.91 -19.30 30.92
C PRO A 87 -17.79 -19.26 29.66
N LEU A 88 -17.28 -18.81 28.51
CA LEU A 88 -18.03 -18.84 27.25
C LEU A 88 -18.23 -20.27 26.76
N THR A 89 -19.39 -20.52 26.17
CA THR A 89 -19.66 -21.72 25.37
C THR A 89 -19.19 -21.56 23.93
N VAL A 90 -18.95 -22.68 23.23
CA VAL A 90 -18.59 -22.70 21.80
C VAL A 90 -19.65 -22.00 20.94
N GLU A 91 -20.92 -22.11 21.30
CA GLU A 91 -22.04 -21.48 20.59
C GLU A 91 -22.05 -19.96 20.75
N GLU A 92 -21.80 -19.45 21.95
CA GLU A 92 -21.66 -18.03 22.21
C GLU A 92 -20.46 -17.44 21.48
N LEU A 93 -19.34 -18.16 21.44
CA LEU A 93 -18.18 -17.76 20.65
C LEU A 93 -18.48 -17.70 19.15
N ARG A 94 -19.26 -18.65 18.62
CA ARG A 94 -19.71 -18.64 17.21
C ARG A 94 -20.61 -17.44 16.91
N LYS A 95 -21.52 -17.09 17.82
CA LYS A 95 -22.37 -15.89 17.71
C LYS A 95 -21.52 -14.62 17.72
N TRP A 96 -20.58 -14.50 18.67
CA TRP A 96 -19.65 -13.37 18.76
C TRP A 96 -18.76 -13.24 17.51
N LYS A 97 -18.25 -14.36 16.98
CA LYS A 97 -17.45 -14.41 15.75
C LYS A 97 -18.21 -13.89 14.54
N LYS A 98 -19.52 -14.12 14.45
CA LYS A 98 -20.38 -13.72 13.31
C LYS A 98 -20.99 -12.32 13.46
N TYR A 99 -20.57 -11.54 14.45
CA TYR A 99 -21.12 -10.20 14.70
C TYR A 99 -21.28 -9.36 13.42
N ASP A 100 -22.53 -8.99 13.17
CA ASP A 100 -22.98 -8.22 12.02
C ASP A 100 -23.40 -6.82 12.51
N LYS A 101 -22.68 -5.79 12.05
CA LYS A 101 -22.95 -4.40 12.42
C LYS A 101 -24.34 -3.92 11.99
N THR A 102 -24.98 -4.57 11.01
CA THR A 102 -26.31 -4.17 10.52
C THR A 102 -27.44 -4.60 11.45
N LYS A 103 -27.21 -5.57 12.33
CA LYS A 103 -28.23 -6.16 13.22
C LYS A 103 -28.28 -5.55 14.62
N GLY A 104 -27.55 -4.45 14.86
CA GLY A 104 -27.63 -3.69 16.12
C GLY A 104 -27.39 -4.50 17.40
N GLN A 105 -26.70 -5.66 17.31
CA GLN A 105 -26.36 -6.42 18.51
C GLN A 105 -25.33 -5.63 19.32
N ALA A 106 -25.43 -5.62 20.65
CA ALA A 106 -24.45 -4.98 21.50
C ALA A 106 -23.11 -5.72 21.36
N GLY A 107 -22.23 -5.19 20.52
CA GLY A 107 -20.96 -5.83 20.22
C GLY A 107 -19.94 -4.81 19.74
N LYS A 108 -19.25 -4.19 20.70
CA LYS A 108 -17.79 -3.91 20.75
C LYS A 108 -17.52 -2.77 21.73
N THR A 109 -16.97 -3.10 22.89
CA THR A 109 -15.83 -2.34 23.42
C THR A 109 -14.54 -2.87 22.79
#